data_AF-E5YBK4-F1
#
_entry.id   AF-E5YBK4-F1
#
_cell.length_a   1.000
_cell.length_b   1.000
_cell.length_c   1.000
_cell.angle_alpha   90.00
_cell.angle_beta   90.00
_cell.angle_gamma   90.00
#
_symmetry.space_group_name_H-M   'P 1'
#
loop_
_entity.id
_entity.type
_entity.pdbx_description
1 polymer ?
#
loop_
_entity_poly.entity_id
_entity_poly.type
_entity_poly.pdbx_seq_one_letter_code
_entity_poly.pdbx_strand_id
1 'polypeptide(L)'
;MKNIPLLSRAPRFSHMLLAVLASVVFGGCSPYQKAAPQPEPTVPLTGMVTYRERMALPPDAELTVTLHRKTSDGRMLVAEERASTEGRNVPLPFSIACPAADSSSMSYELEAAISSGGTTLFATTRPLTVHPGDADIMVLTHRVMDTAPVTDGLAGTRWKLVELNGKPAEVYDNQPEPHLLFNPEGAQGQISGSDGCNSLIGSYTLQGDRIGFSQLGSTMMLCPKGDAQARALAQALAGATSVSHSGDTLDLWSGKTRVARFKATAL
;
A
#
# COMPACT_ATOMS: atom_id res chain seq x y z
N MET A 1 37.59 33.64 51.01
CA MET A 1 37.36 35.07 51.33
C MET A 1 36.59 35.68 50.15
N LYS A 2 35.45 36.36 50.24
CA LYS A 2 34.84 37.30 51.23
C LYS A 2 35.31 38.77 51.01
N ASN A 3 34.35 39.71 50.96
CA ASN A 3 34.42 41.15 50.58
C ASN A 3 34.46 41.37 49.04
N ILE A 4 33.56 42.11 48.34
CA ILE A 4 32.47 43.08 48.67
C ILE A 4 32.96 44.40 49.30
N PRO A 5 32.38 45.62 49.08
CA PRO A 5 31.45 46.14 48.04
C PRO A 5 32.21 47.04 46.99
N LEU A 6 31.87 48.24 46.45
CA LEU A 6 30.86 49.33 46.63
C LEU A 6 30.52 50.13 45.32
N LEU A 7 29.35 50.77 45.37
CA LEU A 7 28.84 52.02 44.74
C LEU A 7 29.80 53.02 44.04
N SER A 8 29.30 53.73 43.00
CA SER A 8 28.96 55.18 43.11
C SER A 8 28.13 55.76 41.94
N ARG A 9 27.51 56.91 42.23
CA ARG A 9 26.46 57.69 41.53
C ARG A 9 26.82 58.31 40.17
N ALA A 10 25.80 58.60 39.36
CA ALA A 10 25.81 59.63 38.30
C ALA A 10 25.79 61.08 38.89
N PRO A 11 26.07 62.18 38.14
CA PRO A 11 25.05 62.73 37.21
C PRO A 11 25.53 63.55 35.97
N ARG A 12 24.58 63.76 35.04
CA ARG A 12 24.31 64.96 34.17
C ARG A 12 25.44 65.97 33.83
N PHE A 13 25.67 66.17 32.53
CA PHE A 13 25.64 67.46 31.77
C PHE A 13 25.67 67.07 30.27
N SER A 14 24.61 67.21 29.47
CA SER A 14 24.08 68.46 28.89
C SER A 14 25.11 69.26 28.07
N HIS A 15 25.28 68.90 26.80
CA HIS A 15 25.64 69.85 25.75
C HIS A 15 24.84 69.55 24.47
N MET A 16 24.08 70.56 24.03
CA MET A 16 23.35 70.60 22.77
C MET A 16 24.34 70.96 21.66
N LEU A 17 24.50 70.09 20.65
CA LEU A 17 25.18 70.43 19.40
C LEU A 17 24.30 70.04 18.22
N LEU A 18 23.96 71.02 17.40
CA LEU A 18 23.12 70.85 16.21
C LEU A 18 24.01 70.45 15.02
N ALA A 19 23.88 69.21 14.55
CA ALA A 19 24.53 68.73 13.33
C ALA A 19 23.46 68.38 12.29
N VAL A 20 23.63 68.87 11.07
CA VAL A 20 22.64 68.86 9.99
C VAL A 20 23.22 68.19 8.74
N LEU A 21 22.35 67.54 7.95
CA LEU A 21 22.60 66.91 6.64
C LEU A 21 23.54 65.68 6.61
N ALA A 22 22.95 64.51 6.32
CA ALA A 22 23.33 63.67 5.18
C ALA A 22 22.29 62.55 4.96
N SER A 23 21.22 62.83 4.21
CA SER A 23 20.15 61.86 3.92
C SER A 23 20.59 60.83 2.86
N VAL A 24 21.42 59.86 3.24
CA VAL A 24 21.78 58.74 2.36
C VAL A 24 20.58 57.78 2.26
N VAL A 25 19.71 58.02 1.28
CA VAL A 25 18.63 57.09 0.93
C VAL A 25 19.25 55.89 0.21
N PHE A 26 19.72 54.91 1.00
CA PHE A 26 19.94 53.57 0.48
C PHE A 26 18.59 53.00 0.06
N GLY A 27 18.34 53.02 -1.25
CA GLY A 27 17.27 52.26 -1.88
C GLY A 27 17.56 50.76 -1.80
N GLY A 28 17.46 50.21 -0.59
CA GLY A 28 17.62 48.79 -0.36
C GLY A 28 16.49 48.04 -1.05
N CYS A 29 16.82 47.28 -2.10
CA CYS A 29 15.90 46.32 -2.70
C CYS A 29 15.48 45.33 -1.63
N SER A 30 14.30 45.52 -1.05
CA SER A 30 13.74 44.58 -0.08
C SER A 30 13.59 43.23 -0.78
N PRO A 31 14.30 42.17 -0.34
CA PRO A 31 14.16 40.86 -0.96
C PRO A 31 12.72 40.42 -0.78
N TYR A 32 12.05 40.10 -1.89
CA TYR A 32 10.64 39.77 -1.90
C TYR A 32 10.41 38.48 -1.11
N GLN A 33 10.16 38.60 0.19
CA GLN A 33 9.87 37.48 1.08
C GLN A 33 8.55 36.88 0.61
N LYS A 34 8.65 35.84 -0.22
CA LYS A 34 7.54 34.96 -0.56
C LYS A 34 6.93 34.51 0.77
N ALA A 35 5.71 34.99 1.05
CA ALA A 35 5.02 34.68 2.29
C ALA A 35 5.02 33.17 2.51
N ALA A 36 5.32 32.73 3.74
CA ALA A 36 5.15 31.33 4.09
C ALA A 36 3.70 30.94 3.78
N PRO A 37 3.44 29.77 3.16
CA PRO A 37 2.08 29.33 2.90
C PRO A 37 1.29 29.36 4.20
N GLN A 38 0.25 30.19 4.27
CA GLN A 38 -0.70 30.12 5.37
C GLN A 38 -1.37 28.74 5.29
N PRO A 39 -1.50 28.01 6.41
CA PRO A 39 -2.17 26.72 6.39
C PRO A 39 -3.60 26.89 5.85
N GLU A 40 -4.00 26.03 4.91
CA GLU A 40 -5.38 26.00 4.42
C GLU A 40 -6.34 25.82 5.62
N PRO A 41 -7.49 26.51 5.66
CA PRO A 41 -8.49 26.26 6.70
C PRO A 41 -8.91 24.79 6.67
N THR A 42 -9.16 24.18 7.83
CA THR A 42 -9.48 22.76 7.94
C THR A 42 -10.75 22.53 8.76
N VAL A 43 -11.46 21.46 8.44
CA VAL A 43 -12.64 20.93 9.15
C VAL A 43 -12.35 19.46 9.47
N PRO A 44 -12.62 18.99 10.70
CA PRO A 44 -12.39 17.58 11.03
C PRO A 44 -13.38 16.67 10.29
N LEU A 45 -12.90 15.54 9.80
CA LEU A 45 -13.73 14.37 9.45
C LEU A 45 -13.64 13.38 10.59
N THR A 46 -14.77 12.83 11.02
CA THR A 46 -14.84 11.94 12.19
C THR A 46 -15.58 10.65 11.89
N GLY A 47 -15.21 9.57 12.57
CA GLY A 47 -15.83 8.28 12.35
C GLY A 47 -15.18 7.14 13.11
N MET A 48 -15.45 5.92 12.63
CA MET A 48 -15.04 4.66 13.25
C MET A 48 -14.45 3.71 12.20
N VAL A 49 -13.26 3.18 12.49
CA VAL A 49 -12.61 2.12 11.71
C VAL A 49 -12.97 0.75 12.30
N THR A 50 -13.33 -0.20 11.46
CA THR A 50 -13.78 -1.54 11.87
C THR A 50 -13.32 -2.65 10.92
N TYR A 51 -13.48 -3.92 11.33
CA TYR A 51 -13.30 -5.12 10.52
C TYR A 51 -14.36 -6.18 10.93
N ARG A 52 -14.49 -7.29 10.19
CA ARG A 52 -15.57 -8.29 10.37
C ARG A 52 -15.14 -9.53 11.16
N GLU A 53 -13.85 -9.76 11.21
CA GLU A 53 -13.16 -10.89 11.79
C GLU A 53 -13.24 -10.86 13.32
N ARG A 54 -13.46 -12.01 13.97
CA ARG A 54 -13.52 -12.10 15.45
C ARG A 54 -12.14 -12.31 16.08
N MET A 55 -11.18 -11.45 15.71
CA MET A 55 -9.83 -11.44 16.29
C MET A 55 -9.58 -10.17 17.08
N ALA A 56 -8.77 -10.28 18.14
CA ALA A 56 -8.27 -9.14 18.87
C ALA A 56 -7.09 -8.50 18.11
N LEU A 57 -6.91 -7.19 18.28
CA LEU A 57 -5.70 -6.50 17.86
C LEU A 57 -4.53 -6.78 18.82
N PRO A 58 -3.28 -6.82 18.32
CA PRO A 58 -2.09 -6.75 19.16
C PRO A 58 -2.09 -5.49 20.05
N PRO A 59 -1.52 -5.54 21.27
CA PRO A 59 -1.52 -4.41 22.19
C PRO A 59 -0.67 -3.22 21.69
N ASP A 60 0.30 -3.48 20.80
CA ASP A 60 1.15 -2.51 20.12
C ASP A 60 0.53 -1.95 18.84
N ALA A 61 -0.71 -2.32 18.49
CA ALA A 61 -1.26 -1.94 17.20
C ALA A 61 -1.50 -0.43 17.06
N GLU A 62 -1.24 0.10 15.87
CA GLU A 62 -1.47 1.51 15.51
C GLU A 62 -2.51 1.61 14.39
N LEU A 63 -3.39 2.59 14.50
CA LEU A 63 -4.27 3.03 13.43
C LEU A 63 -3.60 4.17 12.66
N THR A 64 -3.47 4.03 11.34
CA THR A 64 -3.18 5.12 10.41
C THR A 64 -4.42 5.41 9.57
N VAL A 65 -4.79 6.69 9.46
CA VAL A 65 -5.84 7.17 8.54
C VAL A 65 -5.21 8.18 7.59
N THR A 66 -5.42 8.03 6.29
CA THR A 66 -4.88 8.92 5.26
C THR A 66 -6.01 9.55 4.44
N LEU A 67 -5.83 10.82 4.09
CA LEU A 67 -6.76 11.59 3.28
C LEU A 67 -6.03 12.13 2.05
N HIS A 68 -6.53 11.80 0.86
CA HIS A 68 -5.99 12.25 -0.41
C HIS A 68 -6.95 13.18 -1.15
N ARG A 69 -6.45 14.29 -1.71
CA ARG A 69 -7.16 15.16 -2.65
C ARG A 69 -6.98 14.60 -4.06
N LYS A 70 -8.06 14.47 -4.83
CA LYS A 70 -7.99 14.11 -6.27
C LYS A 70 -7.38 15.26 -7.07
N THR A 71 -6.50 14.93 -8.00
CA THR A 71 -5.82 15.87 -8.91
C THR A 71 -5.92 15.40 -10.36
N SER A 72 -5.55 16.23 -11.33
CA SER A 72 -5.42 15.83 -12.74
C SER A 72 -4.43 14.67 -12.93
N ASP A 73 -3.43 14.61 -12.06
CA ASP A 73 -2.26 13.74 -12.18
C ASP A 73 -2.38 12.50 -11.27
N GLY A 74 -3.57 12.26 -10.71
CA GLY A 74 -3.87 11.15 -9.79
C GLY A 74 -4.42 11.64 -8.44
N ARG A 75 -3.64 11.46 -7.37
CA ARG A 75 -4.03 11.83 -6.00
C ARG A 75 -2.86 12.39 -5.20
N MET A 76 -3.14 13.34 -4.33
CA MET A 76 -2.18 14.03 -3.46
C MET A 76 -2.56 13.81 -2.00
N LEU A 77 -1.64 13.31 -1.17
CA LEU A 77 -1.85 13.22 0.27
C LEU A 77 -2.01 14.64 0.85
N VAL A 78 -3.10 14.90 1.56
CA VAL A 78 -3.36 16.20 2.23
C VAL A 78 -3.35 16.11 3.75
N ALA A 79 -3.66 14.95 4.32
CA ALA A 79 -3.56 14.69 5.75
C ALA A 79 -3.27 13.22 6.02
N GLU A 80 -2.59 12.95 7.12
CA GLU A 80 -2.31 11.63 7.65
C GLU A 80 -2.34 11.71 9.18
N GLU A 81 -3.16 10.87 9.80
CA GLU A 81 -3.34 10.78 11.25
C GLU A 81 -2.84 9.42 11.74
N ARG A 82 -2.14 9.38 12.88
CA ARG A 82 -1.65 8.14 13.50
C ARG A 82 -1.95 8.11 14.99
N ALA A 83 -2.66 7.07 15.42
CA ALA A 83 -3.01 6.86 16.82
C ALA A 83 -2.70 5.43 17.26
N SER A 84 -2.09 5.25 18.44
CA SER A 84 -2.01 3.93 19.05
C SER A 84 -3.42 3.44 19.43
N THR A 85 -3.67 2.15 19.22
CA THR A 85 -4.90 1.51 19.71
C THR A 85 -4.89 1.37 21.23
N GLU A 86 -3.73 1.41 21.89
CA GLU A 86 -3.57 1.17 23.34
C GLU A 86 -4.20 -0.16 23.79
N GLY A 87 -4.20 -1.17 22.91
CA GLY A 87 -4.86 -2.47 23.12
C GLY A 87 -6.39 -2.45 23.02
N ARG A 88 -7.00 -1.34 22.57
CA ARG A 88 -8.43 -1.31 22.21
C ARG A 88 -8.66 -2.14 20.94
N ASN A 89 -9.77 -2.88 20.93
CA ASN A 89 -10.28 -3.53 19.74
C ASN A 89 -11.23 -2.60 18.98
N VAL A 90 -11.55 -2.96 17.73
CA VAL A 90 -12.55 -2.24 16.92
C VAL A 90 -13.95 -2.24 17.55
N PRO A 91 -14.78 -1.20 17.31
CA PRO A 91 -14.52 -0.03 16.46
C PRO A 91 -13.52 0.96 17.08
N LEU A 92 -12.58 1.43 16.27
CA LEU A 92 -11.57 2.42 16.64
C LEU A 92 -11.98 3.81 16.15
N PRO A 93 -12.12 4.83 17.01
CA PRO A 93 -12.48 6.18 16.59
C PRO A 93 -11.31 6.86 15.85
N PHE A 94 -11.63 7.73 14.89
CA PHE A 94 -10.66 8.61 14.24
C PHE A 94 -11.21 10.04 14.10
N SER A 95 -10.28 10.99 13.98
CA SER A 95 -10.54 12.39 13.62
C SER A 95 -9.38 12.87 12.76
N ILE A 96 -9.62 13.28 11.52
CA ILE A 96 -8.57 13.74 10.59
C ILE A 96 -8.91 15.12 10.00
N ALA A 97 -7.93 16.00 9.89
CA ALA A 97 -8.12 17.34 9.35
C ALA A 97 -8.29 17.30 7.82
N CYS A 98 -9.48 17.61 7.32
CA CYS A 98 -9.73 17.81 5.90
C CYS A 98 -9.63 19.30 5.56
N PRO A 99 -8.88 19.71 4.51
CA PRO A 99 -8.88 21.11 4.10
C PRO A 99 -10.27 21.52 3.59
N ALA A 100 -10.78 22.62 4.13
CA ALA A 100 -12.00 23.26 3.72
C ALA A 100 -11.77 23.91 2.35
N ALA A 101 -12.27 23.26 1.30
CA ALA A 101 -12.23 23.84 -0.04
C ALA A 101 -13.23 24.98 -0.15
N ASP A 102 -12.84 26.09 -0.79
CA ASP A 102 -13.73 27.23 -1.08
C ASP A 102 -14.93 26.85 -1.98
N SER A 103 -14.89 25.67 -2.59
CA SER A 103 -16.03 25.04 -3.27
C SER A 103 -16.42 23.71 -2.60
N SER A 104 -17.70 23.58 -2.24
CA SER A 104 -18.31 22.37 -1.69
C SER A 104 -18.40 21.19 -2.67
N SER A 105 -17.82 21.32 -3.87
CA SER A 105 -17.77 20.28 -4.90
C SER A 105 -16.52 19.41 -4.84
N MET A 106 -15.51 19.76 -4.02
CA MET A 106 -14.30 18.95 -3.92
C MET A 106 -14.57 17.67 -3.08
N SER A 107 -14.06 16.54 -3.57
CA SER A 107 -14.11 15.25 -2.89
C SER A 107 -12.70 14.75 -2.61
N TYR A 108 -12.57 14.05 -1.49
CA TYR A 108 -11.33 13.45 -1.01
C TYR A 108 -11.48 11.93 -0.93
N GLU A 109 -10.35 11.23 -0.93
CA GLU A 109 -10.25 9.78 -0.76
C GLU A 109 -9.67 9.47 0.62
N LEU A 110 -10.53 8.91 1.48
CA LEU A 110 -10.19 8.44 2.81
C LEU A 110 -9.79 6.95 2.76
N GLU A 111 -8.64 6.63 3.33
CA GLU A 111 -8.14 5.27 3.53
C GLU A 111 -7.79 5.06 5.01
N ALA A 112 -7.84 3.82 5.47
CA ALA A 112 -7.40 3.46 6.82
C ALA A 112 -6.64 2.14 6.81
N ALA A 113 -5.62 2.05 7.67
CA ALA A 113 -4.81 0.86 7.87
C ALA A 113 -4.53 0.67 9.38
N ILE A 114 -4.54 -0.58 9.84
CA ILE A 114 -4.15 -0.96 11.20
C ILE A 114 -2.87 -1.79 11.07
N SER A 115 -1.80 -1.41 11.77
CA SER A 115 -0.49 -2.08 11.77
C SER A 115 -0.08 -2.54 13.17
N SER A 116 0.91 -3.42 13.27
CA SER A 116 1.60 -3.84 14.50
C SER A 116 3.01 -4.29 14.14
N GLY A 117 4.01 -3.98 14.95
CA GLY A 117 5.43 -4.26 14.65
C GLY A 117 5.90 -3.77 13.27
N GLY A 118 5.31 -2.69 12.74
CA GLY A 118 5.58 -2.17 11.38
C GLY A 118 4.91 -2.94 10.23
N THR A 119 4.12 -3.98 10.52
CA THR A 119 3.40 -4.78 9.51
C THR A 119 1.92 -4.42 9.47
N THR A 120 1.37 -4.15 8.28
CA THR A 120 -0.07 -3.86 8.11
C THR A 120 -0.92 -5.11 8.33
N LEU A 121 -1.74 -5.08 9.37
CA LEU A 121 -2.69 -6.14 9.73
C LEU A 121 -3.97 -6.06 8.89
N PHE A 122 -4.52 -4.86 8.76
CA PHE A 122 -5.77 -4.56 8.06
C PHE A 122 -5.63 -3.28 7.23
N ALA A 123 -6.37 -3.17 6.12
CA ALA A 123 -6.54 -1.91 5.39
C ALA A 123 -7.86 -1.81 4.62
N THR A 124 -8.23 -0.61 4.21
CA THR A 124 -9.26 -0.35 3.19
C THR A 124 -8.83 -0.90 1.83
N THR A 125 -9.64 -1.75 1.20
CA THR A 125 -9.35 -2.35 -0.12
C THR A 125 -9.69 -1.43 -1.30
N ARG A 126 -10.45 -0.36 -1.06
CA ARG A 126 -10.73 0.75 -1.97
C ARG A 126 -10.84 2.04 -1.16
N PRO A 127 -10.43 3.21 -1.67
CA PRO A 127 -10.64 4.48 -0.97
C PRO A 127 -12.13 4.82 -0.85
N LEU A 128 -12.52 5.38 0.30
CA LEU A 128 -13.86 5.91 0.51
C LEU A 128 -13.92 7.38 0.05
N THR A 129 -14.92 7.75 -0.73
CA THR A 129 -15.09 9.15 -1.16
C THR A 129 -15.81 9.93 -0.06
N VAL A 130 -15.20 11.04 0.38
CA VAL A 130 -15.69 11.89 1.49
C VAL A 130 -15.58 13.38 1.14
N HIS A 131 -16.30 14.22 1.89
CA HIS A 131 -16.39 15.67 1.74
C HIS A 131 -16.01 16.41 3.03
N PRO A 132 -15.59 17.69 2.97
CA PRO A 132 -15.27 18.50 4.15
C PRO A 132 -16.46 18.60 5.12
N GLY A 133 -16.29 18.09 6.34
CA GLY A 133 -17.32 18.09 7.39
C GLY A 133 -18.14 16.81 7.51
N ASP A 134 -17.83 15.76 6.74
CA ASP A 134 -18.44 14.44 6.95
C ASP A 134 -18.11 13.88 8.35
N ALA A 135 -19.14 13.34 9.02
CA ALA A 135 -19.08 12.76 10.36
C ALA A 135 -19.74 11.37 10.38
N ASP A 136 -19.58 10.64 11.49
CA ASP A 136 -20.08 9.27 11.69
C ASP A 136 -19.63 8.27 10.60
N ILE A 137 -18.48 8.53 9.97
CA ILE A 137 -17.96 7.76 8.84
C ILE A 137 -17.57 6.34 9.29
N MET A 138 -18.26 5.32 8.78
CA MET A 138 -17.89 3.92 9.02
C MET A 138 -16.88 3.42 7.98
N VAL A 139 -15.61 3.30 8.36
CA VAL A 139 -14.55 2.78 7.50
C VAL A 139 -14.36 1.28 7.75
N LEU A 140 -14.72 0.46 6.76
CA LEU A 140 -14.47 -0.99 6.80
C LEU A 140 -13.07 -1.31 6.27
N THR A 141 -12.26 -1.95 7.11
CA THR A 141 -10.97 -2.54 6.76
C THR A 141 -11.09 -4.06 6.65
N HIS A 142 -10.19 -4.65 5.86
CA HIS A 142 -10.07 -6.09 5.62
C HIS A 142 -8.65 -6.53 5.99
N ARG A 143 -8.46 -7.78 6.44
CA ARG A 143 -7.13 -8.32 6.76
C ARG A 143 -6.21 -8.30 5.52
N VAL A 144 -4.99 -7.78 5.68
CA VAL A 144 -3.91 -7.72 4.67
C VAL A 144 -2.69 -8.54 5.10
N MET A 145 -2.69 -9.06 6.34
CA MET A 145 -1.58 -9.76 7.02
C MET A 145 -1.16 -11.14 6.44
N ASP A 146 -1.35 -11.37 5.14
CA ASP A 146 -0.88 -12.55 4.41
C ASP A 146 -0.14 -12.20 3.10
N THR A 147 0.00 -10.90 2.77
CA THR A 147 0.77 -10.47 1.58
C THR A 147 1.49 -9.14 1.78
N ALA A 148 2.81 -9.17 1.60
CA ALA A 148 3.55 -7.99 1.15
C ALA A 148 3.07 -7.59 -0.27
N PRO A 149 3.31 -6.36 -0.75
CA PRO A 149 3.10 -6.04 -2.15
C PRO A 149 3.89 -7.03 -3.01
N VAL A 150 3.20 -7.67 -3.95
CA VAL A 150 3.72 -8.79 -4.73
C VAL A 150 4.61 -8.24 -5.85
N THR A 151 5.77 -7.68 -5.49
CA THR A 151 6.83 -7.30 -6.44
C THR A 151 7.52 -8.56 -6.94
N ASP A 152 6.78 -9.30 -7.74
CA ASP A 152 7.06 -10.62 -8.23
C ASP A 152 7.67 -10.57 -9.64
N GLY A 153 8.86 -11.16 -9.80
CA GLY A 153 9.53 -11.30 -11.09
C GLY A 153 8.80 -12.21 -12.08
N LEU A 154 7.75 -12.91 -11.65
CA LEU A 154 6.88 -13.71 -12.50
C LEU A 154 5.81 -12.87 -13.24
N ALA A 155 5.55 -11.64 -12.80
CA ALA A 155 4.60 -10.74 -13.45
C ALA A 155 5.07 -10.31 -14.86
N GLY A 156 4.12 -9.99 -15.73
CA GLY A 156 4.41 -9.57 -17.11
C GLY A 156 5.04 -10.65 -18.01
N THR A 157 5.08 -11.90 -17.55
CA THR A 157 5.67 -13.04 -18.26
C THR A 157 4.64 -14.15 -18.45
N ARG A 158 4.66 -14.83 -19.61
CA ARG A 158 3.84 -16.01 -19.88
C ARG A 158 4.60 -17.27 -19.48
N TRP A 159 4.15 -17.96 -18.44
CA TRP A 159 4.84 -19.15 -17.92
C TRP A 159 4.24 -20.42 -18.53
N LYS A 160 4.79 -20.88 -19.65
CA LYS A 160 4.40 -22.11 -20.35
C LYS A 160 4.89 -23.35 -19.58
N LEU A 161 4.01 -24.30 -19.29
CA LEU A 161 4.35 -25.56 -18.64
C LEU A 161 5.26 -26.40 -19.56
N VAL A 162 6.32 -26.97 -19.01
CA VAL A 162 7.24 -27.88 -19.72
C VAL A 162 7.51 -29.19 -18.98
N GLU A 163 7.28 -29.24 -17.67
CA GLU A 163 7.36 -30.47 -16.86
C GLU A 163 6.28 -30.45 -15.77
N LEU A 164 5.66 -31.60 -15.50
CA LEU A 164 4.67 -31.78 -14.45
C LEU A 164 4.90 -33.12 -13.74
N ASN A 165 5.12 -33.08 -12.42
CA ASN A 165 5.42 -34.24 -11.58
C ASN A 165 6.51 -35.17 -12.18
N GLY A 166 7.59 -34.58 -12.71
CA GLY A 166 8.71 -35.30 -13.32
C GLY A 166 8.50 -35.84 -14.73
N LYS A 167 7.34 -35.56 -15.37
CA LYS A 167 7.06 -35.91 -16.77
C LYS A 167 7.08 -34.67 -17.67
N PRO A 168 7.53 -34.75 -18.93
CA PRO A 168 7.35 -33.66 -19.89
C PRO A 168 5.87 -33.29 -20.03
N ALA A 169 5.58 -31.99 -20.18
CA ALA A 169 4.23 -31.51 -20.43
C ALA A 169 3.77 -31.86 -21.86
N GLU A 170 2.57 -32.41 -21.99
CA GLU A 170 1.94 -32.68 -23.29
C GLU A 170 1.22 -31.42 -23.79
N VAL A 171 1.40 -31.12 -25.09
CA VAL A 171 0.66 -30.09 -25.84
C VAL A 171 -0.04 -30.80 -27.00
N TYR A 172 -1.27 -30.41 -27.30
CA TYR A 172 -2.08 -31.05 -28.34
C TYR A 172 -2.60 -30.04 -29.36
N ASP A 173 -2.71 -30.46 -30.62
CA ASP A 173 -3.24 -29.62 -31.69
C ASP A 173 -4.67 -29.16 -31.40
N ASN A 174 -4.97 -27.89 -31.69
CA ASN A 174 -6.26 -27.23 -31.43
C ASN A 174 -6.62 -27.10 -29.92
N GLN A 175 -5.65 -27.22 -29.02
CA GLN A 175 -5.78 -26.86 -27.61
C GLN A 175 -4.82 -25.70 -27.24
N PRO A 176 -5.15 -24.86 -26.24
CA PRO A 176 -4.20 -23.90 -25.70
C PRO A 176 -2.95 -24.59 -25.13
N GLU A 177 -1.79 -23.95 -25.22
CA GLU A 177 -0.62 -24.43 -24.47
C GLU A 177 -0.86 -24.23 -22.96
N PRO A 178 -0.60 -25.23 -22.10
CA PRO A 178 -0.75 -25.06 -20.65
C PRO A 178 0.21 -23.98 -20.15
N HIS A 179 -0.31 -22.99 -19.42
CA HIS A 179 0.44 -21.81 -19.01
C HIS A 179 -0.18 -21.10 -17.80
N LEU A 180 0.63 -20.33 -17.09
CA LEU A 180 0.22 -19.46 -15.98
C LEU A 180 0.63 -18.01 -16.24
N LEU A 181 -0.18 -17.08 -15.74
CA LEU A 181 -0.02 -15.63 -15.78
C LEU A 181 -0.20 -15.09 -14.36
N PHE A 182 0.75 -14.27 -13.90
CA PHE A 182 0.74 -13.66 -12.57
C PHE A 182 0.46 -12.15 -12.69
N ASN A 183 -0.61 -11.67 -12.05
CA ASN A 183 -0.93 -10.25 -11.90
C ASN A 183 -0.78 -9.87 -10.41
N PRO A 184 0.09 -8.91 -10.03
CA PRO A 184 0.28 -8.51 -8.63
C PRO A 184 -0.77 -7.52 -8.10
N GLU A 185 -1.83 -7.25 -8.84
CA GLU A 185 -2.90 -6.31 -8.49
C GLU A 185 -3.76 -6.77 -7.30
N GLY A 186 -3.83 -5.92 -6.27
CA GLY A 186 -4.71 -6.08 -5.10
C GLY A 186 -3.98 -6.45 -3.81
N ALA A 187 -4.75 -6.81 -2.78
CA ALA A 187 -4.21 -7.25 -1.48
C ALA A 187 -3.63 -8.68 -1.52
N GLN A 188 -3.96 -9.46 -2.56
CA GLN A 188 -3.34 -10.72 -2.95
C GLN A 188 -3.20 -10.71 -4.47
N GLY A 189 -2.13 -11.29 -5.00
CA GLY A 189 -1.95 -11.39 -6.45
C GLY A 189 -3.01 -12.29 -7.07
N GLN A 190 -3.38 -12.02 -8.32
CA GLN A 190 -4.29 -12.85 -9.12
C GLN A 190 -3.49 -13.75 -10.05
N ILE A 191 -3.84 -15.04 -10.08
CA ILE A 191 -3.32 -16.00 -11.05
C ILE A 191 -4.40 -16.36 -12.07
N SER A 192 -4.00 -16.46 -13.33
CA SER A 192 -4.85 -16.92 -14.42
C SER A 192 -4.04 -17.77 -15.41
N GLY A 193 -4.70 -18.43 -16.35
CA GLY A 193 -4.01 -19.16 -17.42
C GLY A 193 -4.85 -20.26 -18.02
N SER A 194 -4.22 -21.35 -18.44
CA SER A 194 -4.89 -22.57 -18.90
C SER A 194 -4.11 -23.81 -18.51
N ASP A 195 -4.81 -24.90 -18.23
CA ASP A 195 -4.22 -26.22 -17.99
C ASP A 195 -4.05 -27.06 -19.28
N GLY A 196 -4.37 -26.46 -20.44
CA GLY A 196 -4.42 -27.10 -21.76
C GLY A 196 -5.81 -27.54 -22.17
N CYS A 197 -6.70 -27.82 -21.21
CA CYS A 197 -8.09 -28.15 -21.47
C CYS A 197 -9.04 -27.01 -21.06
N ASN A 198 -8.80 -26.42 -19.88
CA ASN A 198 -9.66 -25.44 -19.24
C ASN A 198 -8.91 -24.12 -18.99
N SER A 199 -9.66 -23.05 -18.74
CA SER A 199 -9.12 -21.78 -18.24
C SER A 199 -9.00 -21.85 -16.73
N LEU A 200 -7.84 -21.48 -16.19
CA LEU A 200 -7.56 -21.40 -14.76
C LEU A 200 -7.71 -19.97 -14.24
N ILE A 201 -8.21 -19.82 -13.01
CA ILE A 201 -8.25 -18.58 -12.23
C ILE A 201 -7.96 -18.87 -10.75
N GLY A 202 -7.54 -17.86 -9.98
CA GLY A 202 -7.41 -17.92 -8.54
C GLY A 202 -6.58 -16.75 -8.00
N SER A 203 -6.18 -16.84 -6.73
CA SER A 203 -5.29 -15.84 -6.11
C SER A 203 -4.06 -16.50 -5.48
N TYR A 204 -2.94 -15.78 -5.43
CA TYR A 204 -1.68 -16.25 -4.88
C TYR A 204 -1.06 -15.24 -3.91
N THR A 205 -0.30 -15.76 -2.95
CA THR A 205 0.59 -14.99 -2.09
C THR A 205 2.03 -15.36 -2.39
N LEU A 206 2.93 -14.37 -2.35
CA LEU A 206 4.37 -14.57 -2.49
C LEU A 206 5.11 -13.84 -1.38
N GLN A 207 6.01 -14.54 -0.69
CA GLN A 207 6.90 -13.98 0.32
C GLN A 207 8.30 -14.60 0.18
N GLY A 208 9.16 -13.95 -0.59
CA GLY A 208 10.48 -14.47 -0.93
C GLY A 208 10.35 -15.71 -1.83
N ASP A 209 10.83 -16.86 -1.37
CA ASP A 209 10.71 -18.16 -2.06
C ASP A 209 9.41 -18.90 -1.73
N ARG A 210 8.58 -18.40 -0.81
CA ARG A 210 7.32 -19.04 -0.40
C ARG A 210 6.18 -18.56 -1.28
N ILE A 211 5.51 -19.51 -1.93
CA ILE A 211 4.30 -19.26 -2.71
C ILE A 211 3.14 -20.06 -2.12
N GLY A 212 1.95 -19.48 -2.10
CA GLY A 212 0.70 -20.15 -1.74
C GLY A 212 -0.38 -19.84 -2.76
N PHE A 213 -1.08 -20.86 -3.25
CA PHE A 213 -2.22 -20.71 -4.15
C PHE A 213 -3.54 -20.93 -3.42
N SER A 214 -4.53 -20.11 -3.73
CA SER A 214 -5.84 -20.10 -3.07
C SER A 214 -6.96 -19.76 -4.06
N GLN A 215 -8.20 -20.08 -3.69
CA GLN A 215 -9.40 -19.81 -4.50
C GLN A 215 -9.30 -20.33 -5.96
N LEU A 216 -8.53 -21.40 -6.18
CA LEU A 216 -8.32 -21.98 -7.51
C LEU A 216 -9.63 -22.46 -8.12
N GLY A 217 -9.99 -21.85 -9.24
CA GLY A 217 -11.13 -22.20 -10.07
C GLY A 217 -10.70 -22.62 -11.47
N SER A 218 -11.50 -23.47 -12.11
CA SER A 218 -11.30 -23.93 -13.48
C SER A 218 -12.66 -24.03 -14.19
N THR A 219 -12.67 -23.89 -15.51
CA THR A 219 -13.86 -24.23 -16.33
C THR A 219 -14.12 -25.74 -16.31
N MET A 220 -15.30 -26.16 -16.79
CA MET A 220 -15.68 -27.58 -16.88
C MET A 220 -15.91 -28.02 -18.34
N MET A 221 -14.96 -27.68 -19.22
CA MET A 221 -14.95 -28.15 -20.61
C MET A 221 -14.43 -29.58 -20.68
N LEU A 222 -15.02 -30.39 -21.56
CA LEU A 222 -14.61 -31.76 -21.83
C LEU A 222 -13.70 -31.80 -23.06
N CYS A 223 -12.42 -32.11 -22.86
CA CYS A 223 -11.43 -32.12 -23.92
C CYS A 223 -11.12 -33.54 -24.42
N PRO A 224 -10.85 -33.75 -25.72
CA PRO A 224 -10.54 -35.09 -26.26
C PRO A 224 -9.26 -35.73 -25.68
N LYS A 225 -8.35 -34.91 -25.14
CA LYS A 225 -7.07 -35.26 -24.50
C LYS A 225 -6.76 -34.21 -23.43
N GLY A 226 -5.75 -34.46 -22.59
CA GLY A 226 -5.22 -33.51 -21.60
C GLY A 226 -5.88 -33.52 -20.21
N ASP A 227 -7.07 -34.09 -20.06
CA ASP A 227 -7.83 -34.15 -18.79
C ASP A 227 -7.01 -34.67 -17.57
N ALA A 228 -6.14 -35.66 -17.77
CA ALA A 228 -5.24 -36.16 -16.72
C ALA A 228 -4.13 -35.17 -16.33
N GLN A 229 -3.57 -34.44 -17.31
CA GLN A 229 -2.59 -33.38 -17.08
C GLN A 229 -3.25 -32.17 -16.38
N ALA A 230 -4.47 -31.81 -16.80
CA ALA A 230 -5.24 -30.73 -16.21
C ALA A 230 -5.46 -30.92 -14.71
N ARG A 231 -5.97 -32.10 -14.30
CA ARG A 231 -6.13 -32.44 -12.88
C ARG A 231 -4.80 -32.48 -12.13
N ALA A 232 -3.74 -33.01 -12.75
CA ALA A 232 -2.41 -33.06 -12.13
C ALA A 232 -1.78 -31.66 -11.94
N LEU A 233 -2.05 -30.70 -12.82
CA LEU A 233 -1.61 -29.31 -12.67
C LEU A 233 -2.39 -28.60 -11.55
N ALA A 234 -3.71 -28.76 -11.50
CA ALA A 234 -4.53 -28.23 -10.40
C ALA A 234 -4.08 -28.77 -9.03
N GLN A 235 -3.73 -30.06 -8.95
CA GLN A 235 -3.15 -30.68 -7.74
C GLN A 235 -1.74 -30.15 -7.42
N ALA A 236 -0.88 -29.97 -8.43
CA ALA A 236 0.45 -29.40 -8.25
C ALA A 236 0.41 -27.95 -7.73
N LEU A 237 -0.52 -27.14 -8.23
CA LEU A 237 -0.77 -25.78 -7.73
C LEU A 237 -1.30 -25.79 -6.29
N ALA A 238 -2.33 -26.58 -6.00
CA ALA A 238 -2.90 -26.68 -4.66
C ALA A 238 -1.91 -27.23 -3.59
N GLY A 239 -0.90 -27.99 -4.02
CA GLY A 239 0.16 -28.54 -3.17
C GLY A 239 1.48 -27.75 -3.15
N ALA A 240 1.62 -26.69 -3.93
CA ALA A 240 2.86 -25.91 -3.99
C ALA A 240 3.02 -25.02 -2.74
N THR A 241 4.23 -25.03 -2.18
CA THR A 241 4.61 -24.27 -0.97
C THR A 241 5.76 -23.30 -1.22
N SER A 242 6.52 -23.53 -2.29
CA SER A 242 7.74 -22.77 -2.60
C SER A 242 7.95 -22.65 -4.11
N VAL A 243 8.66 -21.61 -4.52
CA VAL A 243 8.91 -21.24 -5.91
C VAL A 243 10.37 -20.84 -6.10
N SER A 244 10.94 -21.17 -7.25
CA SER A 244 12.27 -20.70 -7.63
C SER A 244 12.31 -20.29 -9.10
N HIS A 245 12.65 -19.03 -9.35
CA HIS A 245 12.86 -18.46 -10.68
C HIS A 245 14.36 -18.31 -10.96
N SER A 246 14.82 -18.75 -12.12
CA SER A 246 16.19 -18.55 -12.59
C SER A 246 16.22 -18.39 -14.11
N GLY A 247 16.57 -17.19 -14.59
CA GLY A 247 16.63 -16.89 -16.02
C GLY A 247 15.26 -17.02 -16.69
N ASP A 248 15.13 -17.97 -17.62
CA ASP A 248 13.88 -18.27 -18.33
C ASP A 248 13.02 -19.36 -17.68
N THR A 249 13.44 -19.92 -16.54
CA THR A 249 12.84 -21.13 -15.95
C THR A 249 12.25 -20.87 -14.56
N LEU A 250 11.05 -21.39 -14.34
CA LEU A 250 10.28 -21.31 -13.10
C LEU A 250 9.96 -22.73 -12.60
N ASP A 251 10.40 -23.07 -11.40
CA ASP A 251 10.04 -24.33 -10.72
C ASP A 251 9.10 -24.07 -9.53
N LEU A 252 8.03 -24.87 -9.44
CA LEU A 252 7.15 -24.95 -8.27
C LEU A 252 7.46 -26.21 -7.47
N TRP A 253 7.48 -26.06 -6.14
CA TRP A 253 7.92 -27.09 -5.20
C TRP A 253 6.86 -27.35 -4.12
N SER A 254 6.68 -28.62 -3.78
CA SER A 254 5.97 -29.06 -2.58
C SER A 254 7.00 -29.68 -1.62
N GLY A 255 7.37 -28.93 -0.58
CA GLY A 255 8.48 -29.28 0.30
C GLY A 255 9.82 -29.40 -0.46
N LYS A 256 10.29 -30.63 -0.69
CA LYS A 256 11.54 -30.92 -1.44
C LYS A 256 11.30 -31.47 -2.86
N THR A 257 10.05 -31.63 -3.27
CA THR A 257 9.68 -32.24 -4.56
C THR A 257 9.27 -31.16 -5.55
N ARG A 258 9.93 -31.06 -6.71
CA ARG A 258 9.43 -30.24 -7.82
C ARG A 258 8.13 -30.85 -8.34
N VAL A 259 7.04 -30.09 -8.29
CA VAL A 259 5.72 -30.52 -8.77
C VAL A 259 5.45 -30.02 -10.18
N ALA A 260 6.01 -28.88 -10.59
CA ALA A 260 5.92 -28.37 -11.96
C ALA A 260 7.16 -27.54 -12.35
N ARG A 261 7.43 -27.47 -13.65
CA ARG A 261 8.38 -26.54 -14.29
C ARG A 261 7.70 -25.81 -15.44
N PHE A 262 7.98 -24.52 -15.55
CA PHE A 262 7.55 -23.65 -16.62
C PHE A 262 8.75 -22.96 -17.27
N LYS A 263 8.58 -22.52 -18.52
CA LYS A 263 9.47 -21.56 -19.17
C LYS A 263 8.76 -20.25 -19.46
N ALA A 264 9.50 -19.16 -19.33
CA ALA A 264 9.12 -17.84 -19.79
C ALA A 264 8.99 -17.85 -21.32
N THR A 265 7.84 -17.40 -21.82
CA THR A 265 7.66 -16.93 -23.18
C THR A 265 7.19 -15.47 -23.14
N ALA A 266 7.26 -14.79 -24.29
CA ALA A 266 6.55 -13.53 -24.45
C ALA A 266 5.04 -13.73 -24.24
N LEU A 267 4.36 -12.63 -23.86
CA LEU A 267 2.90 -12.49 -23.87
C LEU A 267 2.38 -12.23 -25.29
#